data_AF-A0A3A4KLE6-F1
#
_entry.id   AF-A0A3A4KLE6-F1
#
_cell.length_a   1.000
_cell.length_b   1.000
_cell.length_c   1.000
_cell.angle_alpha   90.00
_cell.angle_beta   90.00
_cell.angle_gamma   90.00
#
_symmetry.space_group_name_H-M   'P 1'
#
loop_
_entity.id
_entity.type
_entity.pdbx_description
1 polymer ?
#
loop_
_entity_poly.entity_id
_entity_poly.type
_entity_poly.pdbx_seq_one_letter_code
_entity_poly.pdbx_strand_id
1 'polypeptide(L)'
;MTMVLLAVPFALWMAVRVGRADPCGAVTTHLLDLFESERALRGDPWQLEPSHRAPSRPLTPEQAHWEMQRHRTCGTDLCPMKHAAFWTLVDAGQTIPDPRASRIV
;
A
#
# COMPACT_ATOMS: atom_id res chain seq x y z
N MET A 1 -54.01 -38.67 -0.33
CA MET A 1 -53.47 -37.48 0.37
C MET A 1 -51.96 -37.50 0.25
N THR A 2 -51.47 -36.55 -0.53
CA THR A 2 -50.11 -36.20 -0.94
C THR A 2 -49.27 -35.71 0.24
N MET A 3 -48.12 -36.31 0.56
CA MET A 3 -47.06 -35.66 1.37
C MET A 3 -45.75 -36.49 1.44
N VAL A 4 -45.02 -36.70 0.33
CA VAL A 4 -43.64 -37.25 0.43
C VAL A 4 -42.61 -36.58 -0.50
N LEU A 5 -43.02 -35.73 -1.46
CA LEU A 5 -42.13 -35.22 -2.52
C LEU A 5 -41.46 -33.87 -2.22
N LEU A 6 -40.83 -33.66 -1.06
CA LEU A 6 -40.06 -32.43 -0.77
C LEU A 6 -38.69 -32.63 -0.08
N ALA A 7 -38.24 -33.86 0.18
CA ALA A 7 -36.93 -34.08 0.81
C ALA A 7 -35.74 -34.03 -0.18
N VAL A 8 -35.97 -34.33 -1.45
CA VAL A 8 -34.92 -34.41 -2.47
C VAL A 8 -34.26 -33.05 -2.80
N PRO A 9 -34.97 -31.90 -2.92
CA PRO A 9 -34.31 -30.65 -3.30
C PRO A 9 -33.40 -30.08 -2.20
N PHE A 10 -33.67 -30.37 -0.91
CA PHE A 10 -32.85 -29.85 0.19
C PHE A 10 -31.50 -30.56 0.31
N ALA A 11 -31.48 -31.88 0.13
CA ALA A 11 -30.24 -32.65 0.11
C ALA A 11 -29.36 -32.30 -1.09
N LEU A 12 -29.97 -31.98 -2.24
CA LEU A 12 -29.24 -31.48 -3.41
C LEU A 12 -28.64 -30.08 -3.18
N TRP A 13 -29.33 -29.20 -2.44
CA TRP A 13 -28.84 -27.87 -2.11
C TRP A 13 -27.70 -27.89 -1.06
N MET A 14 -27.75 -28.78 -0.06
CA MET A 14 -26.64 -28.93 0.91
C MET A 14 -25.39 -29.59 0.35
N ALA A 15 -25.50 -30.37 -0.74
CA ALA A 15 -24.34 -30.93 -1.44
C ALA A 15 -23.58 -29.88 -2.27
N VAL A 16 -24.20 -28.72 -2.55
CA VAL A 16 -23.54 -27.54 -3.14
C VAL A 16 -22.91 -26.71 -2.02
N ARG A 17 -22.04 -27.33 -1.22
CA ARG A 17 -21.13 -26.62 -0.34
C ARG A 17 -19.74 -26.64 -0.95
N VAL A 18 -19.33 -25.44 -1.34
CA VAL A 18 -17.95 -24.92 -1.39
C VAL A 18 -16.94 -25.83 -2.08
N GLY A 19 -16.63 -25.42 -3.32
CA GLY A 19 -15.33 -25.51 -3.98
C GLY A 19 -14.47 -26.74 -3.69
N ARG A 20 -14.21 -27.54 -4.73
CA ARG A 20 -13.00 -28.37 -4.76
C ARG A 20 -11.85 -27.50 -4.23
N ALA A 21 -11.21 -27.95 -3.15
CA ALA A 21 -9.91 -27.39 -2.79
C ALA A 21 -9.02 -27.65 -4.00
N ASP A 22 -8.66 -26.58 -4.71
CA ASP A 22 -7.74 -26.68 -5.83
C ASP A 22 -6.43 -27.26 -5.29
N PRO A 23 -5.91 -28.39 -5.80
CA PRO A 23 -4.58 -28.86 -5.45
C PRO A 23 -3.47 -27.86 -5.88
N CYS A 24 -3.83 -26.82 -6.65
CA CYS A 24 -2.96 -25.69 -6.97
C CYS A 24 -2.93 -24.58 -5.89
N GLY A 25 -3.73 -24.66 -4.82
CA GLY A 25 -3.71 -23.67 -3.73
C GLY A 25 -2.43 -23.66 -2.89
N ALA A 26 -1.62 -24.73 -2.95
CA ALA A 26 -0.30 -24.76 -2.34
C ALA A 26 0.73 -23.89 -3.10
N VAL A 27 0.49 -23.62 -4.38
CA VAL A 27 1.39 -22.82 -5.23
C VAL A 27 1.24 -21.32 -4.93
N THR A 28 0.08 -20.85 -4.47
CA THR A 28 -0.15 -19.43 -4.24
C THR A 28 0.62 -18.90 -3.03
N THR A 29 0.64 -19.62 -1.92
CA THR A 29 1.36 -19.18 -0.71
C THR A 29 2.86 -19.13 -0.92
N HIS A 30 3.43 -20.12 -1.62
CA HIS A 30 4.84 -20.13 -1.96
C HIS A 30 5.21 -19.02 -2.96
N LEU A 31 4.35 -18.70 -3.92
CA LEU A 31 4.58 -17.56 -4.82
C LEU A 31 4.47 -16.22 -4.10
N LEU A 32 3.52 -16.05 -3.18
CA LEU A 32 3.39 -14.84 -2.36
C LEU A 32 4.60 -14.66 -1.45
N ASP A 33 5.06 -15.72 -0.77
CA ASP A 33 6.30 -15.71 0.02
C ASP A 33 7.54 -15.40 -0.84
N LEU A 34 7.61 -15.96 -2.05
CA LEU A 34 8.68 -15.64 -3.00
C LEU A 34 8.64 -14.17 -3.40
N PHE A 35 7.48 -13.60 -3.70
CA PHE A 35 7.36 -12.17 -4.03
C PHE A 35 7.72 -11.28 -2.84
N GLU A 36 7.30 -11.63 -1.62
CA GLU A 36 7.66 -10.93 -0.39
C GLU A 36 9.19 -10.99 -0.17
N SER A 37 9.80 -12.17 -0.35
CA SER A 37 11.25 -12.37 -0.22
C SER A 37 12.05 -11.67 -1.31
N GLU A 38 11.60 -11.67 -2.56
CA GLU A 38 12.22 -10.98 -3.69
C GLU A 38 12.14 -9.45 -3.50
N ARG A 39 11.01 -8.96 -2.98
CA ARG A 39 10.80 -7.55 -2.65
C ARG A 39 11.64 -7.12 -1.44
N ALA A 40 11.78 -7.98 -0.43
CA ALA A 40 12.66 -7.76 0.72
C ALA A 40 14.15 -7.73 0.31
N LEU A 41 14.57 -8.60 -0.61
CA LEU A 41 15.95 -8.66 -1.12
C LEU A 41 16.31 -7.47 -2.02
N ARG A 42 15.38 -7.01 -2.86
CA ARG A 42 15.60 -5.83 -3.72
C ARG A 42 15.50 -4.50 -2.98
N GLY A 43 14.94 -4.51 -1.76
CA GLY A 43 14.50 -3.31 -1.07
C GLY A 43 13.31 -2.66 -1.80
N ASP A 44 12.65 -1.70 -1.15
CA ASP A 44 11.73 -0.82 -1.87
C ASP A 44 12.56 -0.02 -2.90
N PRO A 45 12.31 -0.17 -4.22
CA PRO A 45 13.08 0.54 -5.25
C PRO A 45 13.08 2.06 -5.04
N TRP A 46 12.04 2.60 -4.40
CA TRP A 46 11.92 4.02 -4.10
C TRP A 46 12.79 4.49 -2.93
N GLN A 47 13.38 3.61 -2.11
CA GLN A 47 14.24 3.98 -0.97
C GLN A 47 15.73 4.03 -1.33
N LEU A 48 16.14 3.37 -2.41
CA LEU A 48 17.54 3.29 -2.84
C LEU A 48 17.94 4.40 -3.83
N GLU A 49 16.96 5.01 -4.49
CA GLU A 49 17.20 6.15 -5.37
C GLU A 49 17.61 7.40 -4.57
N PRO A 50 18.78 8.01 -4.85
CA PRO A 50 19.27 9.18 -4.11
C PRO A 50 18.28 10.35 -4.03
N SER A 51 17.39 10.48 -5.02
CA SER A 51 16.37 11.54 -5.08
C SER A 51 15.27 11.40 -4.03
N HIS A 52 15.03 10.21 -3.49
CA HIS A 52 13.98 9.97 -2.48
C HIS A 52 14.50 10.02 -1.05
N ARG A 53 15.83 10.00 -0.87
CA ARG A 53 16.46 10.12 0.46
C ARG A 53 16.10 11.45 1.10
N ALA A 54 15.94 11.45 2.42
CA ALA A 54 15.77 12.69 3.18
C ALA A 54 16.91 13.68 2.89
N PRO A 55 16.61 14.98 2.78
CA PRO A 55 17.63 15.98 2.52
C PRO A 55 18.58 16.05 3.73
N SER A 56 19.88 16.16 3.46
CA SER A 56 20.91 16.26 4.52
C SER A 56 20.88 17.60 5.25
N ARG A 57 20.23 18.61 4.67
CA ARG A 57 20.06 19.96 5.22
C ARG A 57 18.61 20.40 5.07
N PRO A 58 18.12 21.29 5.95
CA PRO A 58 16.80 21.90 5.77
C PRO A 58 16.68 22.55 4.39
N LEU A 59 15.50 22.42 3.79
CA LEU A 59 15.18 23.05 2.51
C LEU A 59 14.77 24.51 2.75
N THR A 60 14.98 25.38 1.76
CA THR A 60 14.29 26.67 1.72
C THR A 60 12.85 26.46 1.21
N PRO A 61 11.93 27.41 1.43
CA PRO A 61 10.57 27.32 0.89
C PRO A 61 10.53 27.15 -0.64
N GLU A 62 11.40 27.84 -1.38
CA GLU A 62 11.48 27.68 -2.84
C GLU A 62 11.94 26.28 -3.25
N GLN A 63 12.97 25.75 -2.57
CA GLN A 63 13.46 24.40 -2.80
C GLN A 63 12.38 23.36 -2.47
N ALA A 64 11.64 23.57 -1.38
CA ALA A 64 10.56 22.70 -0.99
C ALA A 64 9.41 22.70 -2.01
N HIS A 65 9.07 23.85 -2.58
CA HIS A 65 8.12 23.93 -3.70
C HIS A 65 8.61 23.16 -4.92
N TRP A 66 9.88 23.30 -5.29
CA TRP A 66 10.47 22.56 -6.41
C TRP A 66 10.42 21.04 -6.19
N GLU A 67 10.81 20.57 -5.00
CA GLU A 67 10.78 19.13 -4.69
C GLU A 67 9.35 18.58 -4.62
N MET A 68 8.37 19.35 -4.12
CA MET A 68 6.95 18.97 -4.17
C MET A 68 6.46 18.76 -5.61
N GLN A 69 6.91 19.60 -6.56
CA GLN A 69 6.56 19.47 -7.98
C GLN A 69 7.26 18.25 -8.61
N ARG A 70 8.55 18.06 -8.33
CA ARG A 70 9.34 16.95 -8.86
C ARG A 70 8.82 15.59 -8.37
N HIS A 71 8.39 15.52 -7.11
CA HIS A 71 7.87 14.31 -6.46
C HIS A 71 6.33 14.23 -6.48
N ARG A 72 5.68 14.76 -7.53
CA ARG A 72 4.21 14.76 -7.65
C ARG A 72 3.58 13.36 -7.56
N THR A 73 4.27 12.33 -8.04
CA THR A 73 3.81 10.94 -8.05
C THR A 73 4.10 10.20 -6.74
N CYS A 74 4.96 10.75 -5.88
CA CYS A 74 5.33 10.11 -4.63
C CYS A 74 4.27 10.38 -3.55
N GLY A 75 4.01 9.39 -2.69
CA GLY A 75 3.27 9.64 -1.44
C GLY A 75 4.14 10.43 -0.46
N THR A 76 3.55 11.36 0.29
CA THR A 76 4.27 12.12 1.33
C THR A 76 4.77 11.19 2.44
N ASP A 77 4.02 10.12 2.77
CA ASP A 77 4.41 9.14 3.79
C ASP A 77 5.44 8.11 3.30
N LEU A 78 5.62 8.00 1.98
CA LEU A 78 6.50 7.00 1.35
C LEU A 78 7.84 7.60 0.90
N CYS A 79 7.89 8.91 0.66
CA CYS A 79 9.07 9.59 0.15
C CYS A 79 9.62 10.57 1.20
N PRO A 80 10.76 10.25 1.85
CA PRO A 80 11.40 11.12 2.82
C PRO A 80 11.72 12.53 2.29
N MET A 81 12.14 12.65 1.03
CA MET A 81 12.38 13.96 0.39
C MET A 81 11.10 14.80 0.33
N LYS A 82 9.99 14.20 -0.11
CA LYS A 82 8.69 14.88 -0.20
C LYS A 82 8.14 15.22 1.17
N HIS A 83 8.29 14.31 2.15
CA HIS A 83 7.92 14.56 3.54
C HIS A 83 8.64 15.80 4.08
N ALA A 84 9.97 15.87 3.93
CA ALA A 84 10.76 17.00 4.39
C ALA A 84 10.36 18.32 3.69
N ALA A 85 10.13 18.28 2.38
CA ALA A 85 9.65 19.43 1.62
C ALA A 85 8.27 19.91 2.09
N PHE A 86 7.32 18.99 2.25
CA PHE A 86 5.98 19.30 2.74
C PHE A 86 6.02 20.02 4.11
N TRP A 87 6.75 19.45 5.07
CA TRP A 87 6.84 20.06 6.41
C TRP A 87 7.62 21.36 6.43
N THR A 88 8.58 21.56 5.53
CA THR A 88 9.24 22.86 5.36
C THR A 88 8.24 23.95 4.95
N LEU A 89 7.29 23.61 4.07
CA LEU A 89 6.23 24.55 3.64
C LEU A 89 5.21 24.80 4.75
N VAL A 90 4.91 23.78 5.56
CA VAL A 90 4.06 23.94 6.75
C VAL A 90 4.74 24.86 7.77
N ASP A 91 6.01 24.64 8.06
CA ASP A 91 6.80 25.45 9.01
C ASP A 91 6.94 26.91 8.50
N ALA A 92 6.98 27.11 7.19
CA ALA A 92 6.97 28.44 6.56
C ALA A 92 5.56 29.09 6.50
N GLY A 93 4.50 28.40 6.93
CA GLY A 93 3.12 28.89 6.91
C GLY A 93 2.49 28.96 5.51
N GLN A 94 3.08 28.29 4.52
CA GLN A 94 2.61 28.29 3.12
C GLN A 94 1.60 27.17 2.83
N THR A 95 1.57 26.13 3.67
CA THR A 95 0.69 24.97 3.53
C THR A 95 0.07 24.63 4.87
N ILE A 96 -1.22 24.31 4.89
CA ILE A 96 -1.91 23.79 6.07
C ILE A 96 -2.04 22.27 5.92
N PRO A 97 -1.51 21.47 6.86
CA PRO A 97 -1.63 20.03 6.79
C PRO A 97 -3.07 19.57 7.04
N ASP A 98 -3.47 18.47 6.40
CA ASP A 98 -4.72 17.78 6.75
C ASP A 98 -4.63 17.28 8.21
N PRO A 99 -5.74 17.26 8.97
CA PRO A 99 -5.72 16.76 10.36
C PRO A 99 -5.20 15.32 10.51
N ARG A 100 -5.24 14.50 9.44
CA ARG A 100 -4.69 13.14 9.43
C ARG A 100 -3.20 13.08 9.14
N ALA A 101 -2.60 14.17 8.65
CA ALA A 101 -1.18 14.20 8.32
C ALA A 101 -0.35 14.26 9.61
N SER A 102 0.38 13.18 9.91
CA SER A 102 1.29 13.12 11.04
C SER A 102 2.72 13.40 10.62
N ARG A 103 3.45 14.20 11.41
CA ARG A 103 4.89 14.41 11.20
C ARG A 103 5.64 13.25 11.85
N ILE A 104 6.20 12.37 11.03
CA ILE A 104 7.09 11.30 11.50
C ILE A 104 8.49 11.92 11.63
N VAL A 105 9.03 11.94 12.85
CA VAL A 105 10.35 12.52 13.18
C VAL A 105 11.40 11.43 13.20
#